data_AF-A0ABD3XN56-F1
#
_entry.id   AF-A0ABD3XN56-F1
#
_cell.length_a   1.000
_cell.length_b   1.000
_cell.length_c   1.000
_cell.angle_alpha   90.00
_cell.angle_beta   90.00
_cell.angle_gamma   90.00
#
_symmetry.space_group_name_H-M   'P 1'
#
loop_
_entity.id
_entity.type
_entity.pdbx_description
1 polymer ?
#
loop_
_entity_poly.entity_id
_entity_poly.type
_entity_poly.pdbx_seq_one_letter_code
_entity_poly.pdbx_strand_id
1 'polypeptide(L)'
;MMMLTSRNVVVFILSLLYSALPSQSVEVNIAAILPANDSRMFSMHHVSPAIEYAIEKLNRDTDLLEGHSLSIAYRDSKCSISHGINQAINFYIEQKVNVFFGPVCDYSVAPVARQSVFWNLPVISVGAMARDFATEKKEMYALLTRIGPVNFRSLSSFIVETLRYHRLNVLKILYDKDGQGNIIEGFCALATHAIHYDIKQFHTEITQDHFRLDQIADLSKMLIKEVGLDNP
;
A
#
# COMPACT_ATOMS: atom_id res chain seq x y z
N MET A 1 7.70 24.70 -65.35
CA MET A 1 8.88 25.13 -64.56
C MET A 1 8.36 25.95 -63.40
N MET A 2 8.07 25.31 -62.27
CA MET A 2 7.38 25.92 -61.13
C MET A 2 8.45 26.62 -60.26
N MET A 3 8.52 27.95 -60.31
CA MET A 3 9.46 28.75 -59.53
C MET A 3 9.10 28.65 -58.04
N LEU A 4 9.91 27.94 -57.26
CA LEU A 4 9.89 28.05 -55.81
C LEU A 4 10.41 29.44 -55.42
N THR A 5 9.53 30.28 -54.89
CA THR A 5 9.87 31.58 -54.31
C THR A 5 10.58 31.39 -52.96
N SER A 6 11.49 32.30 -52.58
CA SER A 6 12.27 32.20 -51.33
C SER A 6 11.40 32.05 -50.07
N ARG A 7 10.19 32.65 -50.08
CA ARG A 7 9.18 32.49 -49.03
C ARG A 7 8.70 31.05 -48.86
N ASN A 8 8.50 30.32 -49.96
CA ASN A 8 8.04 28.93 -49.91
C ASN A 8 9.14 28.00 -49.39
N VAL A 9 10.41 28.31 -49.68
CA VAL A 9 11.57 27.57 -49.16
C VAL A 9 11.73 27.78 -47.66
N VAL A 10 11.59 29.02 -47.17
CA VAL A 10 11.67 29.33 -45.73
C VAL A 10 10.54 28.67 -44.93
N VAL A 11 9.31 28.68 -45.46
CA VAL A 11 8.17 28.00 -44.82
C VAL A 11 8.37 26.49 -44.78
N PHE A 12 8.89 25.89 -45.86
CA PHE A 12 9.24 24.46 -45.88
C PHE A 12 10.36 24.10 -44.91
N ILE A 13 11.39 24.94 -44.79
CA ILE A 13 12.49 24.73 -43.84
C ILE A 13 12.00 24.86 -42.40
N LEU A 14 11.12 25.84 -42.11
CA LEU A 14 10.51 26.00 -40.78
C LEU A 14 9.57 24.84 -40.41
N SER A 15 8.81 24.28 -41.35
CA SER A 15 7.95 23.12 -41.08
C SER A 15 8.76 21.81 -40.94
N LEU A 16 9.86 21.67 -41.70
CA LEU A 16 10.83 20.59 -41.52
C LEU A 16 11.56 20.69 -40.17
N LEU A 17 11.93 21.89 -39.74
CA LEU A 17 12.51 22.13 -38.41
C LEU A 17 11.51 21.88 -37.27
N TYR A 18 10.23 22.22 -37.46
CA TYR A 18 9.18 21.97 -36.47
C TYR A 18 8.88 20.48 -36.29
N SER A 19 8.95 19.70 -37.38
CA SER A 19 8.79 18.24 -37.36
C SER A 19 10.05 17.49 -36.94
N ALA A 20 11.22 18.14 -36.93
CA ALA A 20 12.49 17.58 -36.48
C ALA A 20 12.79 17.87 -35.00
N LEU A 21 11.95 18.64 -34.29
CA LEU A 21 12.06 18.75 -32.83
C LEU A 21 11.75 17.38 -32.21
N PRO A 22 12.69 16.77 -31.46
CA PRO A 22 12.39 15.54 -30.76
C PRO A 22 11.21 15.81 -29.83
N SER A 23 10.13 15.02 -29.95
CA SER A 23 9.07 15.00 -28.93
C SER A 23 9.74 14.75 -27.58
N GLN A 24 9.72 15.76 -26.71
CA GLN A 24 10.38 15.68 -25.42
C GLN A 24 9.58 14.73 -24.54
N SER A 25 10.08 13.50 -24.37
CA SER A 25 9.49 12.53 -23.46
C SER A 25 9.61 13.04 -22.02
N VAL A 26 8.48 13.05 -21.29
CA VAL A 26 8.44 13.40 -19.87
C VAL A 26 8.71 12.16 -19.04
N GLU A 27 9.79 12.18 -18.26
CA GLU A 27 10.13 11.09 -17.34
C GLU A 27 9.27 11.16 -16.07
N VAL A 28 8.61 10.04 -15.74
CA VAL A 28 7.83 9.84 -14.52
C VAL A 28 8.66 8.98 -13.57
N ASN A 29 9.11 9.59 -12.48
CA ASN A 29 9.95 8.98 -11.46
C ASN A 29 9.10 8.28 -10.39
N ILE A 30 9.21 6.95 -10.32
CA ILE A 30 8.57 6.12 -9.30
C ILE A 30 9.55 5.95 -8.13
N ALA A 31 9.13 6.35 -6.94
CA ALA A 31 9.87 6.12 -5.71
C ALA A 31 9.31 4.91 -4.96
N ALA A 32 10.01 3.78 -5.02
CA ALA A 32 9.61 2.56 -4.33
C ALA A 32 10.25 2.46 -2.94
N ILE A 33 9.42 2.41 -1.89
CA ILE A 33 9.88 2.31 -0.49
C ILE A 33 9.45 0.94 0.03
N LEU A 34 10.34 -0.04 -0.02
CA LEU A 34 10.02 -1.46 0.23
C LEU A 34 11.01 -2.04 1.24
N PRO A 35 10.66 -3.06 2.04
CA PRO A 35 11.63 -3.66 2.95
C PRO A 35 12.70 -4.44 2.17
N ALA A 36 13.97 -4.28 2.52
CA ALA A 36 15.07 -5.04 1.91
C ALA A 36 15.24 -6.46 2.50
N ASN A 37 14.56 -6.77 3.61
CA ASN A 37 14.66 -8.07 4.27
C ASN A 37 13.86 -9.17 3.54
N ASP A 38 14.57 -10.13 2.96
CA ASP A 38 14.01 -11.26 2.19
C ASP A 38 13.28 -12.31 3.03
N SER A 39 13.32 -12.24 4.36
CA SER A 39 12.42 -13.03 5.19
C SER A 39 10.95 -12.64 5.00
N ARG A 40 10.67 -11.48 4.39
CA ARG A 40 9.32 -11.01 4.07
C ARG A 40 8.98 -11.35 2.62
N MET A 41 7.80 -11.90 2.39
CA MET A 41 7.33 -12.27 1.04
C MET A 41 7.28 -11.09 0.06
N PHE A 42 7.09 -9.87 0.57
CA PHE A 42 7.03 -8.63 -0.21
C PHE A 42 8.34 -7.82 -0.14
N SER A 43 9.49 -8.49 0.08
CA SER A 43 10.78 -7.81 0.04
C SER A 43 11.04 -7.17 -1.32
N MET A 44 11.85 -6.13 -1.31
CA MET A 44 12.29 -5.41 -2.49
C MET A 44 12.86 -6.35 -3.55
N HIS A 45 13.72 -7.30 -3.16
CA HIS A 45 14.33 -8.25 -4.11
C HIS A 45 13.33 -9.23 -4.71
N HIS A 46 12.27 -9.59 -3.98
CA HIS A 46 11.22 -10.46 -4.50
C HIS A 46 10.32 -9.75 -5.52
N VAL A 47 10.06 -8.45 -5.34
CA VAL A 47 9.06 -7.73 -6.16
C VAL A 47 9.68 -6.86 -7.26
N SER A 48 10.93 -6.43 -7.12
CA SER A 48 11.57 -5.57 -8.12
C SER A 48 11.63 -6.17 -9.53
N PRO A 49 11.86 -7.49 -9.73
CA PRO A 49 11.91 -8.05 -11.09
C PRO A 49 10.60 -7.89 -11.85
N ALA A 50 9.46 -8.03 -11.18
CA ALA A 50 8.15 -7.86 -11.80
C ALA A 50 7.87 -6.40 -12.17
N ILE A 51 8.27 -5.46 -11.32
CA ILE A 51 8.09 -4.02 -11.56
C ILE A 51 9.01 -3.55 -12.69
N GLU A 52 10.28 -3.95 -12.66
CA GLU A 52 11.27 -3.60 -13.68
C GLU A 52 10.87 -4.16 -15.06
N TYR A 53 10.41 -5.41 -15.12
CA TYR A 53 9.88 -5.99 -16.35
C TYR A 53 8.67 -5.21 -16.90
N ALA A 54 7.75 -4.80 -16.02
CA ALA A 54 6.59 -4.00 -16.42
C ALA A 54 7.01 -2.62 -16.97
N ILE A 55 7.94 -1.94 -16.30
CA ILE A 55 8.49 -0.65 -16.74
C ILE A 55 9.21 -0.80 -18.08
N GLU A 56 10.06 -1.82 -18.23
CA GLU A 56 10.77 -2.09 -19.48
C GLU A 56 9.79 -2.31 -20.63
N LYS A 57 8.75 -3.12 -20.41
CA LYS A 57 7.73 -3.38 -21.42
C LYS A 57 6.95 -2.11 -21.80
N LEU A 58 6.54 -1.31 -20.82
CA LEU A 58 5.78 -0.07 -21.06
C LEU A 58 6.63 0.98 -21.76
N ASN A 59 7.90 1.14 -21.41
CA ASN A 59 8.80 2.08 -22.08
C ASN A 59 9.11 1.70 -23.53
N ARG A 60 8.96 0.42 -23.90
CA ARG A 60 9.08 -0.06 -25.29
C ARG A 60 7.78 0.10 -26.08
N ASP A 61 6.65 0.21 -25.40
CA ASP A 61 5.33 0.34 -26.00
C ASP A 61 4.93 1.82 -26.09
N THR A 62 5.25 2.42 -27.24
CA THR A 62 5.01 3.85 -27.47
C THR A 62 3.54 4.23 -27.58
N ASP A 63 2.65 3.26 -27.77
CA ASP A 63 1.21 3.49 -27.91
C ASP A 63 0.54 3.63 -26.53
N LEU A 64 1.09 2.99 -25.49
CA LEU A 64 0.57 3.07 -24.13
C LEU A 64 1.11 4.26 -23.33
N LEU A 65 2.35 4.70 -23.60
CA LEU A 65 3.01 5.81 -22.91
C LEU A 65 3.39 6.93 -23.88
N GLU A 66 2.42 7.42 -24.64
CA GLU A 66 2.65 8.51 -25.59
C GLU A 66 3.30 9.73 -24.90
N GLY A 67 4.52 10.07 -25.33
CA GLY A 67 5.26 11.21 -24.81
C GLY A 67 5.80 11.07 -23.38
N HIS A 68 5.80 9.86 -22.81
CA HIS A 68 6.27 9.63 -21.44
C HIS A 68 7.25 8.46 -21.36
N SER A 69 8.04 8.43 -20.28
CA SER A 69 8.85 7.28 -19.90
C SER A 69 8.77 7.08 -18.39
N LEU A 70 8.96 5.85 -17.93
CA LEU A 70 8.95 5.49 -16.52
C LEU A 70 10.36 5.15 -16.05
N SER A 71 10.73 5.64 -14.88
CA SER A 71 11.90 5.18 -14.14
C SER A 71 11.53 4.86 -12.70
N ILE A 72 12.35 4.05 -12.03
CA ILE A 72 12.11 3.64 -10.66
C ILE A 72 13.38 3.68 -9.84
N ALA A 73 13.26 4.17 -8.61
CA ALA A 73 14.33 4.13 -7.62
C ALA A 73 13.81 3.49 -6.33
N TYR A 74 14.63 2.64 -5.72
CA TYR A 74 14.26 1.90 -4.52
C TYR A 74 14.97 2.43 -3.27
N ARG A 75 14.28 2.38 -2.12
CA ARG A 75 14.83 2.61 -0.78
C ARG A 75 14.24 1.64 0.23
N ASP A 76 15.07 1.27 1.20
CA ASP A 76 14.67 0.33 2.25
C ASP A 76 13.77 1.00 3.31
N SER A 77 12.54 0.52 3.43
CA SER A 77 11.59 0.94 4.46
C SER A 77 11.94 0.40 5.86
N LYS A 78 12.73 -0.68 5.93
CA LYS A 78 12.91 -1.55 7.11
C LYS A 78 11.61 -2.00 7.78
N CYS A 79 10.47 -1.89 7.08
CA CYS A 79 9.14 -2.09 7.67
C CYS A 79 8.92 -1.23 8.94
N SER A 80 9.55 -0.06 9.01
CA SER A 80 9.63 0.78 10.21
C SER A 80 8.97 2.14 10.00
N ILE A 81 8.29 2.65 11.03
CA ILE A 81 7.67 3.99 11.01
C ILE A 81 8.70 5.05 10.61
N SER A 82 9.84 5.08 11.30
CA SER A 82 10.84 6.15 11.17
C SER A 82 11.64 6.05 9.87
N HIS A 83 12.04 4.85 9.48
CA HIS A 83 12.83 4.66 8.25
C HIS A 83 11.97 4.90 7.01
N GLY A 84 10.73 4.40 6.97
CA GLY A 84 9.84 4.59 5.82
C GLY A 84 9.59 6.06 5.50
N ILE A 85 9.23 6.87 6.51
CA ILE A 85 9.02 8.31 6.29
C ILE A 85 10.32 9.05 5.98
N ASN A 86 11.45 8.66 6.58
CA ASN A 86 12.74 9.26 6.26
C ASN A 86 13.11 9.07 4.79
N GLN A 87 12.90 7.88 4.23
CA GLN A 87 13.15 7.64 2.81
C GLN A 87 12.20 8.42 1.89
N ALA A 88 10.92 8.56 2.27
CA ALA A 88 9.98 9.38 1.52
C ALA A 88 10.38 10.87 1.52
N ILE A 89 10.83 11.39 2.67
CA ILE A 89 11.37 12.76 2.80
C ILE A 89 12.59 12.94 1.89
N ASN A 90 13.53 11.98 1.87
CA ASN A 90 14.72 12.06 1.02
C ASN A 90 14.33 12.14 -0.46
N PHE A 91 13.42 11.26 -0.93
CA PHE A 91 12.92 11.32 -2.30
C PHE A 91 12.27 12.66 -2.65
N TYR A 92 11.46 13.21 -1.74
CA TYR A 92 10.79 14.50 -1.94
C TYR A 92 11.79 15.65 -2.03
N ILE A 93 12.76 15.73 -1.11
CA ILE A 93 13.78 16.79 -1.09
C ILE A 93 14.69 16.72 -2.32
N GLU A 94 15.02 15.50 -2.78
CA GLU A 94 15.80 15.31 -4.00
C GLU A 94 15.05 15.71 -5.28
N GLN A 95 13.74 16.01 -5.22
CA GLN A 95 12.85 16.27 -6.36
C GLN A 95 12.83 15.13 -7.39
N LYS A 96 12.97 13.88 -6.92
CA LYS A 96 13.06 12.67 -7.75
C LYS A 96 11.84 11.76 -7.61
N VAL A 97 10.65 12.34 -7.42
CA VAL A 97 9.44 11.53 -7.22
C VAL A 97 8.22 12.20 -7.82
N ASN A 98 7.49 11.42 -8.61
CA ASN A 98 6.16 11.76 -9.12
C ASN A 98 5.08 10.88 -8.47
N VAL A 99 5.43 9.69 -7.99
CA VAL A 99 4.54 8.76 -7.29
C VAL A 99 5.33 7.86 -6.34
N PHE A 100 4.76 7.58 -5.16
CA PHE A 100 5.30 6.57 -4.25
C PHE A 100 4.67 5.21 -4.50
N PHE A 101 5.52 4.20 -4.68
CA PHE A 101 5.13 2.78 -4.62
C PHE A 101 5.52 2.21 -3.26
N GLY A 102 4.52 1.68 -2.55
CA GLY A 102 4.65 1.40 -1.14
C GLY A 102 4.60 2.69 -0.27
N PRO A 103 4.92 2.60 1.04
CA PRO A 103 5.37 1.39 1.74
C PRO A 103 4.34 0.26 1.80
N VAL A 104 4.75 -0.93 2.27
CA VAL A 104 3.84 -2.08 2.43
C VAL A 104 3.37 -2.22 3.88
N CYS A 105 4.28 -2.12 4.84
CA CYS A 105 3.94 -2.26 6.25
C CYS A 105 3.07 -1.09 6.75
N ASP A 106 1.93 -1.38 7.38
CA ASP A 106 0.94 -0.39 7.85
C ASP A 106 1.57 0.77 8.63
N TYR A 107 2.44 0.46 9.59
CA TYR A 107 3.15 1.45 10.39
C TYR A 107 4.09 2.36 9.57
N SER A 108 4.67 1.84 8.49
CA SER A 108 5.47 2.62 7.56
C SER A 108 4.62 3.44 6.59
N VAL A 109 3.46 2.93 6.14
CA VAL A 109 2.57 3.65 5.22
C VAL A 109 1.93 4.85 5.89
N ALA A 110 1.50 4.70 7.14
CA ALA A 110 0.73 5.71 7.85
C ALA A 110 1.35 7.12 7.86
N PRO A 111 2.64 7.33 8.17
CA PRO A 111 3.25 8.65 8.08
C PRO A 111 3.46 9.11 6.63
N VAL A 112 3.83 8.22 5.70
CA VAL A 112 4.06 8.58 4.28
C VAL A 112 2.77 9.09 3.64
N ALA A 113 1.66 8.36 3.82
CA ALA A 113 0.37 8.73 3.26
C ALA A 113 -0.22 10.02 3.86
N ARG A 114 0.02 10.29 5.16
CA ARG A 114 -0.37 11.57 5.78
C ARG A 114 0.41 12.74 5.20
N GLN A 115 1.70 12.54 4.98
CA GLN A 115 2.56 13.60 4.48
C GLN A 115 2.36 13.85 2.98
N SER A 116 1.97 12.83 2.22
CA SER A 116 1.86 12.92 0.76
C SER A 116 0.84 13.94 0.28
N VAL A 117 -0.20 14.24 1.09
CA VAL A 117 -1.18 15.30 0.81
C VAL A 117 -0.51 16.68 0.73
N PHE A 118 0.44 16.97 1.61
CA PHE A 118 1.17 18.24 1.60
C PHE A 118 2.20 18.33 0.48
N TRP A 119 2.70 17.18 0.02
CA TRP A 119 3.60 17.11 -1.13
C TRP A 119 2.87 17.04 -2.46
N ASN A 120 1.54 16.88 -2.44
CA ASN A 120 0.72 16.58 -3.61
C ASN A 120 1.24 15.38 -4.43
N LEU A 121 1.66 14.33 -3.72
CA LEU A 121 2.20 13.11 -4.33
C LEU A 121 1.26 11.92 -4.05
N PRO A 122 0.86 11.16 -5.10
CA PRO A 122 0.09 9.94 -4.92
C PRO A 122 0.94 8.85 -4.24
N VAL A 123 0.29 8.04 -3.41
CA VAL A 123 0.88 6.86 -2.77
C VAL A 123 0.07 5.64 -3.20
N ILE A 124 0.72 4.67 -3.83
CA ILE A 124 0.10 3.41 -4.24
C ILE A 124 0.70 2.29 -3.41
N SER A 125 -0.12 1.60 -2.63
CA SER A 125 0.34 0.54 -1.73
C SER A 125 -0.47 -0.74 -1.90
N VAL A 126 0.23 -1.88 -1.87
CA VAL A 126 -0.38 -3.22 -1.74
C VAL A 126 -0.66 -3.61 -0.28
N GLY A 127 -0.19 -2.80 0.68
CA GLY A 127 -0.42 -2.98 2.11
C GLY A 127 -1.50 -2.04 2.65
N ALA A 128 -1.24 -1.40 3.79
CA ALA A 128 -2.20 -0.50 4.45
C ALA A 128 -3.56 -1.19 4.74
N MET A 129 -3.47 -2.37 5.34
CA MET A 129 -4.58 -3.27 5.60
C MET A 129 -5.44 -2.85 6.79
N ALA A 130 -4.90 -2.04 7.70
CA ALA A 130 -5.59 -1.51 8.85
C ALA A 130 -6.87 -0.76 8.47
N ARG A 131 -7.87 -0.88 9.34
CA ARG A 131 -9.18 -0.23 9.21
C ARG A 131 -9.06 1.28 9.00
N ASP A 132 -8.15 1.92 9.71
CA ASP A 132 -8.01 3.37 9.76
C ASP A 132 -7.71 3.99 8.40
N PHE A 133 -7.02 3.26 7.52
CA PHE A 133 -6.77 3.71 6.14
C PHE A 133 -8.05 3.87 5.31
N ALA A 134 -9.13 3.17 5.69
CA ALA A 134 -10.44 3.29 5.08
C ALA A 134 -11.31 4.34 5.78
N THR A 135 -11.32 4.37 7.13
CA THR A 135 -12.19 5.27 7.91
C THR A 135 -11.70 6.71 7.84
N GLU A 136 -10.39 6.92 7.95
CA GLU A 136 -9.74 8.24 7.90
C GLU A 136 -9.29 8.63 6.49
N LYS A 137 -9.86 7.99 5.45
CA LYS A 137 -9.43 8.15 4.06
C LYS A 137 -9.45 9.61 3.60
N LYS A 138 -10.47 10.37 3.98
CA LYS A 138 -10.62 11.78 3.56
C LYS A 138 -9.70 12.72 4.33
N GLU A 139 -9.51 12.48 5.62
CA GLU A 139 -8.79 13.40 6.52
C GLU A 139 -7.29 13.14 6.55
N MET A 140 -6.87 11.87 6.59
CA MET A 140 -5.46 11.49 6.80
C MET A 140 -4.80 10.85 5.58
N TYR A 141 -5.57 10.26 4.66
CA TYR A 141 -5.02 9.38 3.62
C TYR A 141 -5.55 9.67 2.21
N ALA A 142 -5.88 10.93 1.92
CA ALA A 142 -6.60 11.31 0.69
C ALA A 142 -5.91 10.84 -0.60
N LEU A 143 -4.57 10.85 -0.64
CA LEU A 143 -3.77 10.46 -1.81
C LEU A 143 -3.27 8.99 -1.77
N LEU A 144 -3.71 8.19 -0.80
CA LEU A 144 -3.37 6.76 -0.71
C LEU A 144 -4.33 5.88 -1.52
N THR A 145 -3.84 5.23 -2.58
CA THR A 145 -4.56 4.18 -3.29
C THR A 145 -4.08 2.81 -2.82
N ARG A 146 -5.03 1.97 -2.40
CA ARG A 146 -4.74 0.60 -1.96
C ARG A 146 -5.12 -0.37 -3.07
N ILE A 147 -4.16 -1.18 -3.51
CA ILE A 147 -4.32 -2.14 -4.61
C ILE A 147 -4.13 -3.60 -4.17
N GLY A 148 -3.95 -3.84 -2.87
CA GLY A 148 -3.82 -5.18 -2.29
C GLY A 148 -5.14 -5.97 -2.33
N PRO A 149 -5.09 -7.30 -2.53
CA PRO A 149 -6.29 -8.13 -2.73
C PRO A 149 -7.13 -8.30 -1.46
N VAL A 150 -6.55 -8.10 -0.27
CA VAL A 150 -7.22 -8.33 1.02
C VAL A 150 -6.83 -7.23 2.00
N ASN A 151 -7.83 -6.68 2.69
CA ASN A 151 -7.62 -5.85 3.88
C ASN A 151 -8.33 -6.50 5.08
N PHE A 152 -8.05 -6.04 6.30
CA PHE A 152 -8.60 -6.70 7.49
C PHE A 152 -10.13 -6.58 7.61
N ARG A 153 -10.78 -5.67 6.88
CA ARG A 153 -12.24 -5.62 6.81
C ARG A 153 -12.81 -6.84 6.08
N SER A 154 -12.18 -7.27 4.99
CA SER A 154 -12.59 -8.49 4.27
C SER A 154 -12.47 -9.74 5.17
N LEU A 155 -11.44 -9.81 6.01
CA LEU A 155 -11.29 -10.87 7.01
C LEU A 155 -12.43 -10.84 8.04
N SER A 156 -12.78 -9.65 8.53
CA SER A 156 -13.91 -9.48 9.45
C SER A 156 -15.23 -9.96 8.82
N SER A 157 -15.52 -9.54 7.58
CA SER A 157 -16.74 -9.98 6.87
C SER A 157 -16.78 -11.50 6.72
N PHE A 158 -15.65 -12.14 6.40
CA PHE A 158 -15.57 -13.60 6.32
C PHE A 158 -15.92 -14.28 7.66
N ILE A 159 -15.39 -13.77 8.78
CA ILE A 159 -15.69 -14.31 10.12
C ILE A 159 -17.18 -14.16 10.44
N VAL A 160 -17.76 -12.97 10.20
CA VAL A 160 -19.17 -12.69 10.46
C VAL A 160 -20.08 -13.60 9.66
N GLU A 161 -19.83 -13.77 8.35
CA GLU A 161 -20.63 -14.66 7.51
C GLU A 161 -20.51 -16.13 7.93
N THR A 162 -19.34 -16.55 8.40
CA THR A 162 -19.13 -17.89 8.97
C THR A 162 -19.97 -18.09 10.23
N LEU A 163 -19.97 -17.12 11.15
CA LEU A 163 -20.77 -17.18 12.38
C LEU A 163 -22.27 -17.26 12.07
N ARG A 164 -22.74 -16.46 11.10
CA ARG A 164 -24.14 -16.47 10.65
C ARG A 164 -24.55 -17.80 10.04
N TYR A 165 -23.71 -18.35 9.17
CA TYR A 165 -23.95 -19.65 8.54
C TYR A 165 -24.14 -20.75 9.61
N HIS A 166 -23.34 -20.72 10.67
CA HIS A 166 -23.42 -21.67 11.78
C HIS A 166 -24.39 -21.27 12.90
N ARG A 167 -25.09 -20.14 12.78
CA ARG A 167 -25.98 -19.57 13.80
C ARG A 167 -25.31 -19.35 15.16
N LEU A 168 -24.04 -18.94 15.14
CA LEU A 168 -23.27 -18.56 16.31
C LEU A 168 -23.38 -17.05 16.55
N ASN A 169 -23.57 -16.65 17.80
CA ASN A 169 -23.69 -15.24 18.20
C ASN A 169 -22.66 -14.83 19.27
N VAL A 170 -21.73 -15.72 19.62
CA VAL A 170 -20.64 -15.45 20.56
C VAL A 170 -19.30 -15.70 19.87
N LEU A 171 -18.42 -14.70 19.88
CA LEU A 171 -17.06 -14.77 19.34
C LEU A 171 -16.05 -14.37 20.42
N LYS A 172 -15.11 -15.25 20.74
CA LYS A 172 -13.96 -14.92 21.61
C LYS A 172 -12.69 -14.92 20.76
N ILE A 173 -11.96 -13.82 20.75
CA ILE A 173 -10.73 -13.68 19.96
C ILE A 173 -9.53 -13.74 20.90
N LEU A 174 -8.66 -14.72 20.72
CA LEU A 174 -7.37 -14.80 21.42
C LEU A 174 -6.26 -14.52 20.41
N TYR A 175 -5.34 -13.62 20.74
CA TYR A 175 -4.25 -13.29 19.82
C TYR A 175 -2.95 -12.96 20.56
N ASP A 176 -1.82 -13.39 19.99
CA ASP A 176 -0.51 -12.84 20.30
C ASP A 176 -0.23 -11.69 19.32
N LYS A 177 0.14 -10.50 19.83
CA LYS A 177 0.47 -9.34 19.00
C LYS A 177 1.60 -9.66 18.01
N ASP A 178 2.57 -10.48 18.44
CA ASP A 178 3.81 -10.74 17.70
C ASP A 178 3.79 -12.06 16.93
N GLY A 179 2.69 -12.83 17.02
CA GLY A 179 2.54 -14.15 16.41
C GLY A 179 2.70 -14.19 14.87
N GLN A 180 2.61 -13.03 14.20
CA GLN A 180 2.86 -12.87 12.76
C GLN A 180 3.80 -11.68 12.46
N GLY A 181 4.74 -11.39 13.37
CA GLY A 181 5.67 -10.25 13.23
C GLY A 181 6.60 -10.33 12.01
N ASN A 182 6.85 -11.55 11.51
CA ASN A 182 7.56 -11.82 10.26
C ASN A 182 6.81 -11.27 9.03
N ILE A 183 5.48 -11.15 9.08
CA ILE A 183 4.68 -10.54 8.01
C ILE A 183 4.75 -9.03 8.13
N ILE A 184 4.22 -8.45 9.21
CA ILE A 184 4.27 -7.03 9.56
C ILE A 184 4.29 -6.94 11.09
N GLU A 185 5.03 -5.99 11.66
CA GLU A 185 4.99 -5.76 13.11
C GLU A 185 3.54 -5.50 13.58
N GLY A 186 3.10 -6.18 14.64
CA GLY A 186 1.75 -6.01 15.18
C GLY A 186 0.62 -6.47 14.25
N PHE A 187 0.90 -7.31 13.25
CA PHE A 187 -0.10 -7.81 12.30
C PHE A 187 -1.36 -8.35 12.99
N CYS A 188 -1.20 -9.24 13.98
CA CYS A 188 -2.33 -9.83 14.70
C CYS A 188 -3.11 -8.80 15.52
N ALA A 189 -2.44 -7.78 16.08
CA ALA A 189 -3.12 -6.70 16.78
C ALA A 189 -3.96 -5.85 15.80
N LEU A 190 -3.41 -5.49 14.64
CA LEU A 190 -4.14 -4.74 13.61
C LEU A 190 -5.34 -5.53 13.06
N ALA A 191 -5.16 -6.83 12.81
CA ALA A 191 -6.22 -7.73 12.36
C ALA A 191 -7.33 -7.86 13.40
N THR A 192 -6.98 -8.17 14.65
CA THR A 192 -7.96 -8.29 15.75
C THR A 192 -8.68 -6.98 16.01
N HIS A 193 -7.98 -5.84 16.02
CA HIS A 193 -8.64 -4.53 16.16
C HIS A 193 -9.63 -4.30 15.01
N ALA A 194 -9.24 -4.60 13.77
CA ALA A 194 -10.11 -4.44 12.64
C ALA A 194 -11.37 -5.32 12.75
N ILE A 195 -11.26 -6.58 13.16
CA ILE A 195 -12.40 -7.48 13.41
C ILE A 195 -13.26 -6.94 14.54
N HIS A 196 -12.65 -6.61 15.68
CA HIS A 196 -13.34 -6.15 16.87
C HIS A 196 -14.21 -4.92 16.59
N TYR A 197 -13.62 -3.88 16.01
CA TYR A 197 -14.37 -2.66 15.72
C TYR A 197 -15.39 -2.86 14.59
N ASP A 198 -15.22 -3.83 13.68
CA ASP A 198 -16.21 -4.08 12.62
C ASP A 198 -17.47 -4.64 13.21
N ILE A 199 -17.29 -5.70 14.02
CA ILE A 199 -18.39 -6.40 14.65
C ILE A 199 -19.12 -5.45 15.59
N LYS A 200 -18.37 -4.68 16.40
CA LYS A 200 -18.96 -3.71 17.33
C LYS A 200 -19.77 -2.63 16.62
N GLN A 201 -19.35 -2.22 15.41
CA GLN A 201 -19.99 -1.14 14.67
C GLN A 201 -21.15 -1.60 13.81
N PHE A 202 -21.05 -2.78 13.17
CA PHE A 202 -21.98 -3.21 12.13
C PHE A 202 -22.72 -4.52 12.44
N HIS A 203 -22.30 -5.26 13.47
CA HIS A 203 -22.83 -6.59 13.80
C HIS A 203 -23.09 -6.73 15.31
N THR A 204 -23.95 -5.85 15.83
CA THR A 204 -24.26 -5.77 17.27
C THR A 204 -24.97 -7.01 17.81
N GLU A 205 -25.48 -7.87 16.94
CA GLU A 205 -26.05 -9.17 17.28
C GLU A 205 -25.00 -10.20 17.75
N ILE A 206 -23.72 -9.96 17.45
CA ILE A 206 -22.61 -10.85 17.84
C ILE A 206 -21.96 -10.29 19.10
N THR A 207 -22.08 -11.04 20.21
CA THR A 207 -21.33 -10.78 21.43
C THR A 207 -19.88 -11.14 21.20
N GLN A 208 -18.96 -10.24 21.54
CA GLN A 208 -17.54 -10.47 21.33
C GLN A 208 -16.66 -9.94 22.43
N ASP A 209 -15.60 -10.70 22.73
CA ASP A 209 -14.49 -10.28 23.56
C ASP A 209 -13.17 -10.61 22.87
N HIS A 210 -12.15 -9.82 23.14
CA HIS A 210 -10.81 -10.07 22.64
C HIS A 210 -9.78 -10.02 23.77
N PHE A 211 -8.86 -10.96 23.74
CA PHE A 211 -7.83 -11.16 24.74
C PHE A 211 -6.47 -11.20 24.07
N ARG A 212 -5.59 -10.31 24.51
CA ARG A 212 -4.19 -10.35 24.13
C ARG A 212 -3.49 -11.39 25.01
N LEU A 213 -2.83 -12.35 24.39
CA LEU A 213 -1.90 -13.24 25.06
C LEU A 213 -0.67 -12.39 25.42
N ASP A 214 -0.49 -12.12 26.71
CA ASP A 214 0.79 -11.66 27.23
C ASP A 214 1.67 -12.87 27.56
N GLN A 215 2.99 -12.66 27.66
CA GLN A 215 3.93 -13.75 27.99
C GLN A 215 3.71 -14.35 29.40
N ILE A 216 2.78 -13.78 30.18
CA ILE A 216 2.52 -14.12 31.59
C ILE A 216 1.24 -14.94 31.73
N ALA A 217 0.26 -14.82 30.81
CA ALA A 217 -0.97 -15.58 30.88
C ALA A 217 -0.77 -17.05 30.51
N ASP A 218 -1.15 -17.93 31.43
CA ASP A 218 -1.33 -19.34 31.16
C ASP A 218 -2.56 -19.52 30.25
N LEU A 219 -2.30 -19.78 28.97
CA LEU A 219 -3.31 -20.01 27.94
C LEU A 219 -4.33 -21.08 28.38
N SER A 220 -3.90 -22.10 29.12
CA SER A 220 -4.78 -23.17 29.60
C SER A 220 -5.78 -22.63 30.62
N LYS A 221 -5.33 -21.81 31.57
CA LYS A 221 -6.23 -21.15 32.53
C LYS A 221 -7.19 -20.20 31.85
N MET A 222 -6.73 -19.46 30.84
CA MET A 222 -7.57 -18.52 30.11
C MET A 222 -8.64 -19.25 29.31
N LEU A 223 -8.30 -20.36 28.64
CA LEU A 223 -9.26 -21.19 27.92
C LEU A 223 -10.27 -21.85 28.87
N ILE A 224 -9.83 -22.38 30.01
CA ILE A 224 -10.75 -22.95 31.01
C ILE A 224 -11.72 -21.88 31.52
N LYS A 225 -11.24 -20.69 31.85
CA LYS A 225 -12.06 -19.60 32.39
C LYS A 225 -13.06 -19.05 31.36
N GLU A 226 -12.63 -18.86 30.11
CA GLU A 226 -13.40 -18.12 29.11
C GLU A 226 -14.19 -19.02 28.14
N VAL A 227 -13.79 -20.29 27.99
CA VAL A 227 -14.37 -21.27 27.04
C VAL A 227 -14.85 -22.56 27.74
N GLY A 228 -14.35 -22.87 28.94
CA GLY A 228 -14.65 -24.12 29.64
C GLY A 228 -16.14 -24.33 29.91
N LEU A 229 -16.52 -25.60 30.06
CA LEU A 229 -17.91 -26.05 30.29
C LEU A 229 -18.51 -25.56 31.62
N ASP A 230 -17.72 -24.91 32.47
CA ASP A 230 -18.12 -24.39 33.78
C ASP A 230 -18.64 -22.94 33.71
N ASN A 231 -18.71 -22.32 32.52
CA ASN A 231 -19.40 -21.05 32.33
C ASN A 231 -20.91 -21.32 32.12
N PRO A 232 -21.80 -20.91 33.06
CA PRO A 232 -23.24 -21.10 32.93
C PRO A 232 -23.86 -20.34 31.76
#